data_AF-A0A3E0NMB8-F1
#
_entry.id   AF-A0A3E0NMB8-F1
#
_cell.length_a   1.000
_cell.length_b   1.000
_cell.length_c   1.000
_cell.angle_alpha   90.00
_cell.angle_beta   90.00
_cell.angle_gamma   90.00
#
_symmetry.space_group_name_H-M   'P 1'
#
loop_
_entity.id
_entity.type
_entity.pdbx_description
1 polymer ?
#
loop_
_entity_poly.entity_id
_entity_poly.type
_entity_poly.pdbx_seq_one_letter_code
_entity_poly.pdbx_strand_id
1 'polypeptide(L)'
;MNHHIRSSSTSATSSDRNRRRSGAFPRVTLIFLCVLGALTAIAGPLAASPDDAASLEGLLKPYESVRLALLGDELAPVAPAAKRLLAVLEGIESGSADADALGVPADHADAVRTLLPEMRTAASSLAAADSLEAARDAFYALSQPLVRWLHHTGEESALEVAYCPMKKRSWVQPKGPIGNPYGGQQMPTCGSVVSR
;
A
#
# COMPACT_ATOMS: atom_id res chain seq x y z
N MET A 1 -8.64 17.58 72.19
CA MET A 1 -7.41 16.79 71.99
C MET A 1 -6.80 17.23 70.66
N ASN A 2 -5.80 18.12 70.60
CA ASN A 2 -4.34 17.91 70.84
C ASN A 2 -3.76 16.82 69.91
N HIS A 3 -2.72 16.97 69.09
CA HIS A 3 -1.60 17.93 68.89
C HIS A 3 -1.25 17.96 67.37
N HIS A 4 -0.95 19.08 66.71
CA HIS A 4 0.30 19.85 66.65
C HIS A 4 1.61 19.10 66.26
N ILE A 5 2.14 19.49 65.08
CA ILE A 5 3.51 20.03 64.84
C ILE A 5 4.67 19.09 64.41
N ARG A 6 5.30 19.55 63.30
CA ARG A 6 6.72 19.61 62.90
C ARG A 6 7.32 18.59 61.93
N SER A 7 7.76 19.19 60.82
CA SER A 7 8.92 18.90 59.99
C SER A 7 10.19 18.60 60.80
N SER A 8 11.06 17.74 60.26
CA SER A 8 12.52 17.91 60.31
C SER A 8 13.19 17.03 59.25
N SER A 9 13.91 17.72 58.37
CA SER A 9 14.94 17.24 57.46
C SER A 9 16.13 16.67 58.25
N THR A 10 16.76 15.60 57.74
CA THR A 10 18.13 15.24 58.12
C THR A 10 18.88 14.74 56.88
N SER A 11 19.97 15.44 56.56
CA SER A 11 20.96 15.10 55.55
C SER A 11 22.19 14.51 56.26
N ALA A 12 22.80 13.45 55.70
CA ALA A 12 24.17 13.01 55.99
C ALA A 12 24.57 11.95 54.93
N THR A 13 25.48 12.25 53.98
CA THR A 13 26.92 11.82 53.94
C THR A 13 27.11 10.30 53.92
N SER A 14 28.07 9.65 53.25
CA SER A 14 29.18 9.95 52.34
C SER A 14 29.79 8.56 52.06
N SER A 15 30.29 8.34 50.84
CA SER A 15 31.43 7.44 50.53
C SER A 15 31.47 6.04 51.15
N ASP A 16 31.32 4.99 50.33
CA ASP A 16 32.39 3.99 50.32
C ASP A 16 32.66 3.41 48.93
N ARG A 17 33.96 3.26 48.70
CA ARG A 17 34.66 2.85 47.50
C ARG A 17 34.88 1.35 47.60
N ASN A 18 35.14 0.72 46.46
CA ASN A 18 36.04 -0.44 46.34
C ASN A 18 35.50 -1.82 46.80
N ARG A 19 35.28 -2.74 45.85
CA ARG A 19 36.28 -3.80 45.60
C ARG A 19 35.92 -4.68 44.39
N ARG A 20 36.89 -4.74 43.48
CA ARG A 20 37.04 -5.77 42.44
C ARG A 20 36.99 -7.18 43.06
N ARG A 21 36.30 -8.11 42.39
CA ARG A 21 36.67 -9.53 42.41
C ARG A 21 36.60 -10.09 40.99
N SER A 22 37.79 -10.20 40.41
CA SER A 22 38.09 -10.95 39.21
C SER A 22 37.85 -12.44 39.49
N GLY A 23 36.88 -13.05 38.81
CA GLY A 23 36.69 -14.49 38.75
C GLY A 23 37.22 -15.01 37.41
N ALA A 24 38.37 -15.66 37.44
CA ALA A 24 38.94 -16.38 36.30
C ALA A 24 38.10 -17.63 36.02
N PHE A 25 37.55 -17.75 34.81
CA PHE A 25 36.95 -18.98 34.33
C PHE A 25 37.97 -19.77 33.49
N PRO A 26 38.15 -21.08 33.73
CA PRO A 26 39.11 -21.89 33.00
C PRO A 26 38.63 -22.14 31.57
N ARG A 27 39.58 -22.07 30.64
CA ARG A 27 39.42 -22.32 29.20
C ARG A 27 39.08 -23.79 28.96
N VAL A 28 37.80 -24.10 28.73
CA VAL A 28 37.39 -25.34 28.07
C VAL A 28 37.46 -25.07 26.57
N THR A 29 38.52 -25.56 25.93
CA THR A 29 38.65 -25.57 24.48
C THR A 29 37.66 -26.58 23.90
N LEU A 30 36.48 -26.11 23.53
CA LEU A 30 35.51 -26.87 22.76
C LEU A 30 35.83 -26.65 21.27
N ILE A 31 36.36 -27.68 20.61
CA ILE A 31 36.56 -27.70 19.16
C ILE A 31 35.17 -27.76 18.52
N PHE A 32 34.62 -26.60 18.15
CA PHE A 32 33.40 -26.50 17.37
C PHE A 32 33.77 -26.63 15.89
N LEU A 33 33.74 -27.86 15.39
CA LEU A 33 33.85 -28.15 13.96
C LEU A 33 32.50 -27.76 13.30
N CYS A 34 32.28 -26.47 13.11
CA CYS A 34 31.12 -25.97 12.37
C CYS A 34 31.39 -26.16 10.88
N VAL A 35 30.83 -27.23 10.32
CA VAL A 35 30.82 -27.52 8.89
C VAL A 35 30.19 -26.30 8.18
N LEU A 36 30.98 -25.64 7.35
CA LEU A 36 30.55 -24.55 6.49
C LEU A 36 29.64 -25.14 5.40
N GLY A 37 28.37 -25.32 5.71
CA GLY A 37 27.35 -25.64 4.72
C GLY A 37 27.18 -24.44 3.80
N ALA A 38 27.71 -24.51 2.59
CA ALA A 38 27.43 -23.52 1.55
C ALA A 38 25.93 -23.62 1.20
N LEU A 39 25.13 -22.71 1.76
CA LEU A 39 23.73 -22.58 1.42
C LEU A 39 23.66 -21.95 0.03
N THR A 40 23.66 -22.77 -1.02
CA THR A 40 23.32 -22.29 -2.35
C THR A 40 21.85 -21.89 -2.33
N ALA A 41 21.58 -20.59 -2.23
CA ALA A 41 20.26 -20.03 -2.45
C ALA A 41 19.89 -20.32 -3.91
N ILE A 42 19.13 -21.39 -4.12
CA ILE A 42 18.52 -21.67 -5.41
C ILE A 42 17.43 -20.60 -5.57
N ALA A 43 17.71 -19.57 -6.36
CA ALA A 43 16.68 -18.65 -6.81
C ALA A 43 15.73 -19.45 -7.71
N GLY A 44 14.72 -20.08 -7.09
CA GLY A 44 13.58 -20.61 -7.81
C GLY A 44 12.90 -19.48 -8.60
N PRO A 45 12.18 -19.80 -9.68
CA PRO A 45 11.42 -18.80 -10.40
C PRO A 45 10.52 -18.08 -9.39
N LEU A 46 10.63 -16.76 -9.34
CA LEU A 46 9.81 -15.90 -8.50
C LEU A 46 8.36 -16.14 -8.96
N ALA A 47 7.65 -17.04 -8.29
CA ALA A 47 6.23 -17.19 -8.49
C ALA A 47 5.62 -15.80 -8.29
N ALA A 48 4.81 -15.36 -9.25
CA ALA A 48 4.09 -14.10 -9.13
C ALA A 48 3.38 -14.10 -7.77
N SER A 49 3.60 -13.06 -6.98
CA SER A 49 2.96 -12.93 -5.68
C SER A 49 1.44 -13.00 -5.89
N PRO A 50 0.66 -13.59 -4.96
CA PRO A 50 -0.80 -13.56 -5.06
C PRO A 50 -1.35 -12.12 -5.13
N ASP A 51 -0.56 -11.14 -4.72
CA ASP A 51 -0.86 -9.70 -4.80
C ASP A 51 -0.75 -9.10 -6.21
N ASP A 52 -0.05 -9.75 -7.14
CA ASP A 52 0.13 -9.31 -8.54
C ASP A 52 -0.63 -10.22 -9.53
N ALA A 53 -1.59 -11.01 -9.03
CA ALA A 53 -2.41 -11.87 -9.87
C ALA A 53 -3.16 -11.05 -10.94
N ALA A 54 -3.32 -11.63 -12.13
CA ALA A 54 -4.12 -11.05 -13.22
C ALA A 54 -5.62 -11.10 -12.89
N SER A 55 -6.05 -10.24 -11.97
CA SER A 55 -7.42 -10.17 -11.46
C SER A 55 -7.81 -8.73 -11.12
N LEU A 56 -9.11 -8.47 -10.95
CA LEU A 56 -9.60 -7.18 -10.47
C LEU A 56 -9.03 -6.86 -9.08
N GLU A 57 -8.94 -7.83 -8.18
CA GLU A 57 -8.35 -7.63 -6.85
C GLU A 57 -6.86 -7.29 -6.93
N GLY A 58 -6.10 -8.01 -7.77
CA GLY A 58 -4.68 -7.74 -8.02
C GLY A 58 -4.46 -6.35 -8.61
N LEU A 59 -5.41 -5.84 -9.41
CA LEU A 59 -5.37 -4.49 -9.98
C LEU A 59 -5.66 -3.41 -8.93
N LEU A 60 -6.62 -3.66 -8.03
CA LEU A 60 -7.08 -2.70 -7.03
C LEU A 60 -6.04 -2.41 -5.94
N LYS A 61 -5.22 -3.39 -5.56
CA LYS A 61 -4.16 -3.21 -4.54
C LYS A 61 -3.14 -2.11 -4.91
N PRO A 62 -2.47 -2.15 -6.08
CA PRO A 62 -1.57 -1.08 -6.49
C PRO A 62 -2.31 0.21 -6.87
N TYR A 63 -3.55 0.14 -7.40
CA TYR A 63 -4.39 1.34 -7.59
C TYR A 63 -4.63 2.08 -6.27
N GLU A 64 -5.02 1.35 -5.22
CA GLU A 64 -5.25 1.89 -3.88
C GLU A 64 -3.96 2.44 -3.25
N SER A 65 -2.83 1.76 -3.49
CA SER A 65 -1.51 2.26 -3.07
C SER A 65 -1.20 3.63 -3.69
N VAL A 66 -1.49 3.83 -4.98
CA VAL A 66 -1.36 5.14 -5.62
C VAL A 66 -2.33 6.14 -5.02
N ARG A 67 -3.60 5.76 -4.80
CA ARG A 67 -4.61 6.65 -4.20
C ARG A 67 -4.18 7.18 -2.84
N LEU A 68 -3.71 6.29 -1.95
CA LEU A 68 -3.25 6.63 -0.61
C LEU A 68 -1.99 7.51 -0.63
N ALA A 69 -1.04 7.22 -1.51
CA ALA A 69 0.14 8.07 -1.70
C ALA A 69 -0.26 9.50 -2.12
N LEU A 70 -1.15 9.63 -3.11
CA LEU A 70 -1.63 10.93 -3.59
C LEU A 70 -2.50 11.69 -2.58
N LEU A 71 -3.25 10.97 -1.75
CA LEU A 71 -3.95 11.52 -0.58
C LEU A 71 -2.96 12.09 0.44
N GLY A 72 -1.83 11.42 0.64
CA GLY A 72 -0.75 11.86 1.52
C GLY A 72 0.19 12.92 0.93
N ASP A 73 -0.03 13.38 -0.30
CA ASP A 73 0.92 14.24 -1.05
C ASP A 73 2.31 13.58 -1.25
N GLU A 74 2.34 12.25 -1.38
CA GLU A 74 3.56 11.48 -1.56
C GLU A 74 3.75 11.02 -3.01
N LEU A 75 4.87 11.41 -3.63
CA LEU A 75 5.19 11.00 -5.00
C LEU A 75 6.01 9.70 -5.06
N ALA A 76 6.90 9.48 -4.08
CA ALA A 76 7.84 8.35 -4.10
C ALA A 76 7.18 6.95 -4.26
N PRO A 77 6.02 6.66 -3.63
CA PRO A 77 5.37 5.35 -3.80
C PRO A 77 4.66 5.15 -5.14
N VAL A 78 4.39 6.22 -5.90
CA VAL A 78 3.55 6.18 -7.10
C VAL A 78 4.16 5.33 -8.20
N ALA A 79 5.42 5.59 -8.58
CA ALA A 79 6.03 4.89 -9.71
C ALA A 79 6.19 3.37 -9.47
N PRO A 80 6.63 2.89 -8.29
CA PRO A 80 6.62 1.45 -8.00
C PRO A 80 5.23 0.81 -8.05
N ALA A 81 4.19 1.47 -7.54
CA ALA A 81 2.83 0.95 -7.60
C ALA A 81 2.27 0.93 -9.03
N ALA A 82 2.55 1.97 -9.82
CA ALA A 82 2.17 2.04 -11.23
C ALA A 82 2.83 0.93 -12.09
N LYS A 83 4.07 0.54 -11.78
CA LYS A 83 4.72 -0.61 -12.41
C LYS A 83 4.02 -1.94 -12.10
N ARG A 84 3.52 -2.12 -10.88
CA ARG A 84 2.71 -3.29 -10.53
C ARG A 84 1.36 -3.28 -11.26
N LEU A 85 0.71 -2.12 -11.37
CA LEU A 85 -0.50 -1.95 -12.20
C LEU A 85 -0.26 -2.39 -13.65
N LEU A 86 0.85 -1.97 -14.26
CA LEU A 86 1.20 -2.38 -15.62
C LEU A 86 1.36 -3.90 -15.76
N ALA A 87 2.07 -4.54 -14.82
CA ALA A 87 2.26 -5.98 -14.82
C ALA A 87 0.93 -6.74 -14.72
N VAL A 88 0.02 -6.29 -13.84
CA VAL A 88 -1.32 -6.88 -13.70
C VAL A 88 -2.14 -6.71 -14.98
N LEU A 89 -2.16 -5.51 -15.57
CA LEU A 89 -2.86 -5.23 -16.83
C LEU A 89 -2.35 -6.08 -17.99
N GLU A 90 -1.03 -6.28 -18.10
CA GLU A 90 -0.41 -7.16 -19.09
C GLU A 90 -0.76 -8.64 -18.85
N GLY A 91 -0.82 -9.06 -17.59
CA GLY A 91 -1.27 -10.41 -17.21
C GLY A 91 -2.73 -10.67 -17.60
N ILE A 92 -3.60 -9.68 -17.45
CA ILE A 92 -5.00 -9.75 -17.88
C ILE A 92 -5.09 -9.83 -19.42
N GLU A 93 -4.37 -8.96 -20.12
CA GLU A 93 -4.38 -8.88 -21.59
C GLU A 93 -3.83 -10.15 -22.26
N SER A 94 -2.81 -10.77 -21.69
CA SER A 94 -2.22 -12.03 -22.19
C SER A 94 -3.13 -13.26 -22.05
N GLY A 95 -4.34 -13.10 -21.49
CA GLY A 95 -5.43 -14.07 -21.66
C GLY A 95 -5.53 -15.14 -20.57
N SER A 96 -5.03 -14.87 -19.36
CA SER A 96 -5.15 -15.80 -18.22
C SER A 96 -6.31 -15.50 -17.27
N ALA A 97 -6.87 -14.29 -17.34
CA ALA A 97 -7.97 -13.86 -16.48
C ALA A 97 -9.33 -14.23 -17.11
N ASP A 98 -10.03 -15.18 -16.51
CA ASP A 98 -11.43 -15.46 -16.82
C ASP A 98 -12.36 -14.38 -16.23
N ALA A 99 -13.66 -14.49 -16.50
CA ALA A 99 -14.64 -13.49 -16.06
C ALA A 99 -14.70 -13.38 -14.53
N ASP A 100 -14.52 -14.50 -13.81
CA ASP A 100 -14.50 -14.54 -12.35
C ASP A 100 -13.28 -13.77 -11.81
N ALA A 101 -12.09 -13.98 -12.37
CA ALA A 101 -10.90 -13.21 -12.02
C ALA A 101 -11.06 -11.70 -12.31
N LEU A 102 -11.81 -11.34 -13.35
CA LEU A 102 -12.14 -9.96 -13.70
C LEU A 102 -13.27 -9.36 -12.84
N GLY A 103 -13.93 -10.18 -12.01
CA GLY A 103 -15.04 -9.76 -11.16
C GLY A 103 -16.30 -9.35 -11.94
N VAL A 104 -16.50 -9.89 -13.15
CA VAL A 104 -17.63 -9.54 -14.03
C VAL A 104 -18.38 -10.78 -14.54
N PRO A 105 -19.66 -10.65 -14.92
CA PRO A 105 -20.34 -11.68 -15.69
C PRO A 105 -19.60 -12.06 -16.98
N ALA A 106 -19.76 -13.31 -17.42
CA ALA A 106 -19.03 -13.85 -18.58
C ALA A 106 -19.24 -13.05 -19.88
N ASP A 107 -20.44 -12.52 -20.10
CA ASP A 107 -20.82 -11.69 -21.24
C ASP A 107 -20.26 -10.25 -21.17
N HIS A 108 -19.75 -9.82 -20.02
CA HIS A 108 -19.11 -8.51 -19.83
C HIS A 108 -17.58 -8.56 -19.95
N ALA A 109 -16.97 -9.76 -20.01
CA ALA A 109 -15.51 -9.92 -19.99
C ALA A 109 -14.82 -9.21 -21.16
N ASP A 110 -15.41 -9.25 -22.35
CA ASP A 110 -14.84 -8.56 -23.52
C ASP A 110 -14.95 -7.04 -23.39
N ALA A 111 -16.06 -6.54 -22.83
CA ALA A 111 -16.26 -5.11 -22.62
C ALA A 111 -15.17 -4.53 -21.71
N VAL A 112 -14.84 -5.19 -20.60
CA VAL A 112 -13.75 -4.72 -19.71
C VAL A 112 -12.37 -4.84 -20.35
N ARG A 113 -12.13 -5.86 -21.19
CA ARG A 113 -10.86 -5.98 -21.93
C ARG A 113 -10.61 -4.83 -22.90
N THR A 114 -11.67 -4.23 -23.47
CA THR A 114 -11.53 -3.03 -24.32
C THR A 114 -11.00 -1.80 -23.58
N LEU A 115 -11.06 -1.79 -22.25
CA LEU A 115 -10.58 -0.68 -21.40
C LEU A 115 -9.07 -0.76 -21.12
N LEU A 116 -8.47 -1.94 -21.26
CA LEU A 116 -7.07 -2.19 -20.87
C LEU A 116 -6.06 -1.26 -21.55
N PRO A 117 -6.17 -0.94 -22.86
CA PRO A 117 -5.21 -0.03 -23.50
C PRO A 117 -5.17 1.36 -22.84
N GLU A 118 -6.34 1.93 -22.51
CA GLU A 118 -6.42 3.23 -21.82
C GLU A 118 -5.81 3.16 -20.42
N MET A 119 -6.08 2.08 -19.69
CA MET A 119 -5.50 1.83 -18.37
C MET A 119 -3.99 1.70 -18.43
N ARG A 120 -3.44 0.99 -19.42
CA ARG A 120 -1.98 0.83 -19.60
C ARG A 120 -1.31 2.15 -19.95
N THR A 121 -1.92 2.97 -20.80
CA THR A 121 -1.42 4.33 -21.09
C THR A 121 -1.37 5.17 -19.82
N ALA A 122 -2.46 5.21 -19.04
CA ALA A 122 -2.52 6.00 -17.80
C ALA A 122 -1.55 5.48 -16.73
N ALA A 123 -1.41 4.16 -16.58
CA ALA A 123 -0.45 3.55 -15.65
C ALA A 123 1.01 3.82 -16.08
N SER A 124 1.30 3.86 -17.38
CA SER A 124 2.61 4.26 -17.90
C SER A 124 2.90 5.72 -17.58
N SER A 125 1.93 6.62 -17.76
CA SER A 125 2.05 8.04 -17.37
C SER A 125 2.26 8.20 -15.86
N LEU A 126 1.57 7.40 -15.03
CA LEU A 126 1.81 7.38 -13.57
C LEU A 126 3.23 6.95 -13.23
N ALA A 127 3.74 5.90 -13.90
CA ALA A 127 5.09 5.40 -13.67
C ALA A 127 6.18 6.41 -14.06
N ALA A 128 5.88 7.31 -14.99
CA ALA A 128 6.77 8.36 -15.47
C ALA A 128 6.54 9.73 -14.81
N ALA A 129 5.54 9.88 -13.93
CA ALA A 129 5.21 11.15 -13.31
C ALA A 129 6.34 11.64 -12.40
N ASP A 130 6.75 12.89 -12.60
CA ASP A 130 7.83 13.57 -11.89
C ASP A 130 7.32 14.65 -10.89
N SER A 131 6.00 14.82 -10.82
CA SER A 131 5.33 15.78 -9.95
C SER A 131 3.99 15.24 -9.45
N LEU A 132 3.51 15.77 -8.32
CA LEU A 132 2.19 15.42 -7.78
C LEU A 132 1.06 15.79 -8.74
N GLU A 133 1.20 16.88 -9.49
CA GLU A 133 0.22 17.30 -10.48
C GLU A 133 0.13 16.29 -11.63
N ALA A 134 1.27 15.93 -12.24
CA ALA A 134 1.32 14.92 -13.29
C ALA A 134 0.78 13.56 -12.81
N ALA A 135 1.12 13.16 -11.57
CA ALA A 135 0.63 11.92 -10.99
C ALA A 135 -0.89 11.95 -10.76
N ARG A 136 -1.47 13.08 -10.33
CA ARG A 136 -2.92 13.23 -10.16
C ARG A 136 -3.69 13.22 -11.48
N ASP A 137 -3.10 13.79 -12.53
CA ASP A 137 -3.65 13.74 -13.89
C ASP A 137 -3.64 12.34 -14.46
N ALA A 138 -2.52 11.65 -14.36
CA ALA A 138 -2.42 10.26 -14.79
C ALA A 138 -3.32 9.34 -13.93
N PHE A 139 -3.44 9.57 -12.63
CA PHE A 139 -4.36 8.81 -11.77
C PHE A 139 -5.83 9.03 -12.14
N TYR A 140 -6.20 10.25 -12.54
CA TYR A 140 -7.55 10.52 -13.03
C TYR A 140 -7.82 9.80 -14.36
N ALA A 141 -6.87 9.85 -15.30
CA ALA A 141 -6.95 9.09 -16.54
C ALA A 141 -7.08 7.58 -16.29
N LEU A 142 -6.42 7.04 -15.26
CA LEU A 142 -6.55 5.64 -14.85
C LEU A 142 -7.90 5.33 -14.19
N SER A 143 -8.44 6.28 -13.41
CA SER A 143 -9.67 6.09 -12.64
C SER A 143 -10.91 6.01 -13.53
N GLN A 144 -10.95 6.74 -14.65
CA GLN A 144 -12.08 6.74 -15.58
C GLN A 144 -12.42 5.34 -16.15
N PRO A 145 -11.48 4.61 -16.77
CA PRO A 145 -11.74 3.26 -17.26
C PRO A 145 -12.00 2.28 -16.11
N LEU A 146 -11.38 2.46 -14.93
CA LEU A 146 -11.68 1.61 -13.77
C LEU A 146 -13.13 1.81 -13.27
N VAL A 147 -13.63 3.05 -13.25
CA VAL A 147 -15.05 3.31 -12.95
C VAL A 147 -15.97 2.63 -13.97
N ARG A 148 -15.63 2.68 -15.27
CA ARG A 148 -16.39 1.96 -16.31
C ARG A 148 -16.31 0.44 -16.13
N TRP A 149 -15.17 -0.09 -15.73
CA TRP A 149 -15.03 -1.52 -15.38
C TRP A 149 -16.00 -1.86 -14.26
N LEU A 150 -16.07 -1.07 -13.18
CA LEU A 150 -16.98 -1.35 -12.07
C LEU A 150 -18.46 -1.35 -12.47
N HIS A 151 -18.87 -0.60 -13.50
CA HIS A 151 -20.25 -0.68 -14.02
C HIS A 151 -20.58 -2.04 -14.66
N HIS A 152 -19.56 -2.83 -15.00
CA HIS A 152 -19.73 -4.20 -15.48
C HIS A 152 -19.70 -5.23 -14.35
N THR A 153 -19.29 -4.85 -13.14
CA THR A 153 -19.36 -5.70 -11.94
C THR A 153 -20.79 -5.77 -11.43
N GLY A 154 -21.18 -6.87 -10.78
CA GLY A 154 -22.52 -7.02 -10.19
C GLY A 154 -22.79 -6.05 -9.03
N GLU A 155 -24.05 -5.94 -8.59
CA GLU A 155 -24.54 -4.92 -7.64
C GLU A 155 -23.93 -4.93 -6.21
N GLU A 156 -23.15 -5.95 -5.83
CA GLU A 156 -22.60 -6.13 -4.48
C GLU A 156 -21.08 -5.88 -4.42
N SER A 157 -20.63 -4.73 -4.92
CA SER A 157 -19.24 -4.32 -4.86
C SER A 157 -18.83 -3.87 -3.44
N ALA A 158 -17.64 -4.29 -2.96
CA ALA A 158 -17.02 -3.76 -1.74
C ALA A 158 -16.39 -2.37 -1.95
N LEU A 159 -16.50 -1.83 -3.15
CA LEU A 159 -15.92 -0.57 -3.61
C LEU A 159 -17.02 0.47 -3.83
N GLU A 160 -16.66 1.73 -3.69
CA GLU A 160 -17.50 2.88 -3.96
C GLU A 160 -16.84 3.75 -5.03
N VAL A 161 -17.65 4.37 -5.89
CA VAL A 161 -17.20 5.46 -6.75
C VAL A 161 -17.45 6.77 -6.02
N ALA A 162 -16.39 7.53 -5.77
CA ALA A 162 -16.46 8.85 -5.16
C ALA A 162 -16.17 9.94 -6.19
N TYR A 163 -16.67 11.15 -5.93
CA TYR A 163 -16.51 12.31 -6.81
C TYR A 163 -16.22 13.57 -6.01
N CYS A 164 -15.25 14.36 -6.48
CA CYS A 164 -14.88 15.65 -5.91
C CYS A 164 -15.40 16.79 -6.81
N PRO A 165 -16.37 17.60 -6.37
CA PRO A 165 -16.94 18.67 -7.19
C PRO A 165 -15.96 19.83 -7.47
N MET A 166 -14.99 20.05 -6.57
CA MET A 166 -13.99 21.11 -6.74
C MET A 166 -12.92 20.76 -7.78
N LYS A 167 -12.48 19.49 -7.82
CA LYS A 167 -11.50 19.00 -8.80
C LYS A 167 -12.16 18.46 -10.07
N LYS A 168 -13.48 18.20 -10.03
CA LYS A 168 -14.30 17.60 -11.09
C LYS A 168 -13.78 16.24 -11.54
N ARG A 169 -13.43 15.39 -10.57
CA ARG A 169 -12.81 14.08 -10.82
C ARG A 169 -13.46 13.01 -9.95
N SER A 170 -13.66 11.83 -10.54
CA SER A 170 -14.11 10.62 -9.86
C SER A 170 -12.95 9.66 -9.63
N TRP A 171 -13.08 8.83 -8.59
CA TRP A 171 -12.15 7.75 -8.27
C TRP A 171 -12.88 6.57 -7.64
N VAL A 172 -12.20 5.43 -7.57
CA VAL A 172 -12.66 4.23 -6.86
C VAL A 172 -12.00 4.16 -5.49
N GLN A 173 -12.71 3.75 -4.45
CA GLN A 173 -12.12 3.46 -3.14
C GLN A 173 -12.90 2.36 -2.41
N PRO A 174 -12.32 1.72 -1.37
CA PRO A 174 -13.09 0.88 -0.46
C PRO A 174 -14.20 1.67 0.24
N LYS A 175 -15.26 0.96 0.68
CA LYS A 175 -16.30 1.52 1.54
C LYS A 175 -15.67 2.19 2.77
N GLY A 176 -16.10 3.41 3.08
CA GLY A 176 -15.64 4.12 4.27
C GLY A 176 -15.49 5.63 4.07
N PRO A 177 -14.64 6.29 4.88
CA PRO A 177 -14.40 7.72 4.77
C PRO A 177 -13.86 8.12 3.39
N ILE A 178 -14.26 9.30 2.92
CA ILE A 178 -13.72 9.90 1.70
C ILE A 178 -12.24 10.20 1.89
N GLY A 179 -11.41 9.72 0.95
CA GLY A 179 -9.99 10.05 0.86
C GLY A 179 -9.66 10.54 -0.55
N ASN A 180 -9.59 11.86 -0.73
CA ASN A 180 -9.46 12.52 -2.01
C ASN A 180 -7.99 12.57 -2.52
N PRO A 181 -7.63 11.78 -3.55
CA PRO A 181 -6.25 11.76 -4.08
C PRO A 181 -5.89 13.02 -4.87
N TYR A 182 -6.88 13.75 -5.38
CA TYR A 182 -6.68 14.96 -6.20
C TYR A 182 -6.49 16.22 -5.35
N GLY A 183 -6.97 16.15 -4.12
CA GLY A 183 -6.88 17.20 -3.11
C GLY A 183 -5.68 17.07 -2.19
N GLY A 184 -5.18 15.85 -1.99
CA GLY A 184 -4.14 15.58 -1.02
C GLY A 184 -4.52 16.05 0.38
N GLN A 185 -3.52 16.48 1.14
CA GLN A 185 -3.70 16.98 2.50
C GLN A 185 -4.43 18.33 2.56
N GLN A 186 -4.57 19.06 1.46
CA GLN A 186 -5.29 20.34 1.43
C GLN A 186 -6.80 20.18 1.55
N MET A 187 -7.36 19.06 1.06
CA MET A 187 -8.80 18.81 1.05
C MET A 187 -9.09 17.29 1.09
N PRO A 188 -8.57 16.57 2.10
CA PRO A 188 -8.53 15.10 2.12
C PRO A 188 -9.93 14.47 2.14
N THR A 189 -10.92 15.18 2.66
CA THR A 189 -12.31 14.72 2.79
C THR A 189 -13.24 15.33 1.73
N CYS A 190 -12.73 16.12 0.79
CA CYS A 190 -13.57 16.73 -0.23
C CYS A 190 -14.04 15.69 -1.26
N GLY A 191 -15.33 15.41 -1.25
CA GLY A 191 -16.01 14.56 -2.21
C GLY A 191 -17.19 13.83 -1.57
N SER A 192 -17.90 13.08 -2.38
CA SER A 192 -19.03 12.25 -1.94
C SER A 192 -19.09 10.98 -2.78
N VAL A 193 -19.61 9.91 -2.18
CA VAL A 193 -19.95 8.68 -2.90
C VAL A 193 -21.09 8.97 -3.87
N VAL A 194 -20.94 8.52 -5.13
CA VAL A 194 -21.92 8.70 -6.22
C VAL A 194 -22.42 7.38 -6.82
N SER A 195 -21.69 6.28 -6.60
CA SER A 195 -22.13 4.91 -6.93
C SER A 195 -21.58 3.93 -5.90
N ARG A 196 -22.32 2.85 -5.64
CA ARG A 196 -21.94 1.73 -4.78
C ARG A 196 -22.09 0.42 -5.52
#